data_AF-A0AAE3KZ91-F1
#
_entry.id   AF-A0AAE3KZ91-F1
#
_cell.length_a   1.000
_cell.length_b   1.000
_cell.length_c   1.000
_cell.angle_alpha   90.00
_cell.angle_beta   90.00
_cell.angle_gamma   90.00
#
_symmetry.space_group_name_H-M   'P 1'
#
loop_
_entity.id
_entity.type
_entity.pdbx_description
1 polymer ?
#
loop_
_entity_poly.entity_id
_entity_poly.type
_entity_poly.pdbx_seq_one_letter_code
_entity_poly.pdbx_strand_id
1 'polypeptide(L)' 'MGKRPLVPEAKAALDKLKMEFASEIGISLDGKYQGNTSSRVNGATGGPIGGMMTKKMIEEFEKNLIDE' A
#
# COMPACT_ATOMS: atom_id res chain seq x y z
N MET A 1 -7.92 8.25 -10.41
CA MET A 1 -7.31 8.78 -9.17
C MET A 1 -5.84 9.09 -9.44
N GLY A 2 -5.37 10.29 -9.10
CA GLY A 2 -3.96 10.66 -9.27
C GLY A 2 -3.07 9.92 -8.27
N LYS A 3 -1.89 9.46 -8.71
CA LYS A 3 -0.86 8.82 -7.88
C LYS A 3 -0.11 9.84 -7.01
N ARG A 4 -0.83 10.71 -6.29
CA ARG A 4 -0.23 11.76 -5.47
C ARG A 4 -0.62 11.51 -4.02
N PRO A 5 0.34 11.16 -3.15
CA PRO A 5 0.06 11.11 -1.73
C PRO A 5 -0.28 12.52 -1.24
N LEU A 6 -1.10 12.59 -0.17
CA LEU A 6 -1.48 13.86 0.46
C LEU A 6 -0.25 14.63 0.98
N VAL A 7 0.75 13.89 1.46
CA VAL A 7 2.06 14.38 1.87
C VAL A 7 3.08 13.93 0.81
N PRO A 8 3.53 14.83 -0.09
CA PRO A 8 4.46 14.49 -1.17
C PRO A 8 5.76 13.84 -0.70
N GLU A 9 6.27 14.27 0.45
CA GLU A 9 7.51 13.81 1.07
C GLU A 9 7.41 12.34 1.51
N ALA A 10 6.22 11.89 1.89
CA ALA A 10 5.97 10.52 2.32
C ALA A 10 5.96 9.52 1.15
N LYS A 11 5.98 9.98 -0.10
CA LYS A 11 5.85 9.11 -1.28
C LYS A 11 6.83 7.95 -1.29
N ALA A 12 8.11 8.22 -1.04
CA ALA A 12 9.14 7.18 -1.04
C ALA A 12 8.93 6.14 0.09
N ALA A 13 8.52 6.60 1.27
CA ALA A 13 8.20 5.72 2.40
C ALA A 13 6.96 4.87 2.11
N LEU A 14 5.92 5.45 1.52
CA LEU A 14 4.70 4.75 1.12
C LEU A 14 4.96 3.71 0.02
N ASP A 15 5.81 4.03 -0.96
CA ASP A 15 6.20 3.09 -2.02
C ASP A 15 6.99 1.91 -1.43
N LYS A 16 7.86 2.16 -0.44
CA LYS A 16 8.59 1.11 0.28
C LYS A 16 7.64 0.21 1.08
N LEU A 17 6.75 0.78 1.90
CA LEU A 17 5.75 0.04 2.67
C LEU A 17 4.86 -0.84 1.78
N LYS A 18 4.45 -0.30 0.62
CA LYS A 18 3.66 -1.06 -0.35
C LYS A 18 4.40 -2.32 -0.83
N MET A 19 5.69 -2.20 -1.15
CA MET A 19 6.50 -3.33 -1.61
C MET A 19 6.75 -4.35 -0.49
N GLU A 20 6.98 -3.87 0.74
CA GLU A 20 7.16 -4.72 1.92
C GLU A 20 5.90 -5.54 2.21
N PHE A 21 4.73 -4.89 2.27
CA PHE A 21 3.48 -5.61 2.56
C PHE A 21 3.02 -6.48 1.41
N ALA A 22 3.29 -6.09 0.16
CA ALA A 22 3.07 -6.98 -0.99
C ALA A 22 3.89 -8.26 -0.86
N SER A 23 5.17 -8.14 -0.44
CA SER A 23 6.05 -9.29 -0.20
C SER A 23 5.56 -10.14 0.99
N GLU A 24 5.08 -9.51 2.06
CA GLU A 24 4.54 -10.18 3.26
C GLU A 24 3.33 -11.07 2.95
N ILE A 25 2.44 -10.64 2.05
CA ILE A 25 1.26 -11.42 1.62
C ILE A 25 1.51 -12.28 0.38
N GLY A 26 2.76 -12.39 -0.06
CA GLY A 26 3.15 -13.24 -1.20
C GLY A 26 2.69 -12.73 -2.57
N ILE A 27 2.36 -11.44 -2.70
CA ILE A 27 1.98 -10.82 -3.96
C ILE A 27 3.20 -10.11 -4.56
N SER A 28 3.71 -10.63 -5.67
CA SER A 28 4.78 -9.95 -6.42
C SER A 28 4.21 -8.73 -7.17
N LEU A 29 4.75 -7.55 -6.87
CA LEU A 29 4.52 -6.34 -7.65
C LEU A 29 5.71 -6.12 -8.57
N ASP A 30 5.60 -6.56 -9.82
CA ASP A 30 6.72 -6.56 -10.77
C ASP A 30 7.12 -5.15 -11.27
N GLY A 31 6.64 -4.07 -10.64
CA GLY A 31 6.87 -2.67 -11.05
C GLY A 31 6.28 -2.28 -12.42
N LYS A 32 5.72 -3.24 -13.15
CA LYS A 32 5.14 -3.06 -14.49
C LYS A 32 3.80 -2.34 -14.44
N TYR A 33 3.45 -1.67 -15.53
CA TYR A 33 2.14 -1.06 -15.71
C TYR A 33 1.04 -2.13 -15.75
N GLN A 34 0.27 -2.25 -14.67
CA GLN A 34 -0.87 -3.16 -14.56
C GLN A 34 -2.17 -2.59 -15.17
N GLY A 35 -2.12 -1.54 -15.99
CA GLY A 35 -3.36 -0.98 -16.58
C GLY A 35 -3.96 -1.82 -17.71
N ASN A 36 -3.21 -2.77 -18.27
CA ASN A 36 -3.69 -3.65 -19.35
C ASN A 36 -4.30 -4.97 -18.86
N THR A 37 -4.18 -5.27 -17.56
CA THR A 37 -4.80 -6.45 -16.93
C THR A 37 -6.25 -6.18 -16.56
N SER A 38 -7.06 -7.22 -16.49
CA SER A 38 -8.47 -7.10 -16.10
C SER A 38 -8.59 -6.41 -14.73
N SER A 39 -9.54 -5.48 -14.61
CA SER A 39 -9.83 -4.78 -13.35
C SER A 39 -10.06 -5.74 -12.18
N ARG A 40 -10.60 -6.94 -12.45
CA ARG A 40 -10.77 -8.00 -11.45
C ARG A 40 -9.43 -8.49 -10.90
N VAL A 41 -8.45 -8.70 -11.76
CA VAL A 41 -7.11 -9.16 -11.38
C VAL A 41 -6.39 -8.08 -10.58
N ASN A 42 -6.46 -6.82 -11.03
CA ASN A 42 -5.87 -5.69 -10.33
C ASN A 42 -6.49 -5.45 -8.95
N GLY A 43 -7.82 -5.62 -8.84
CA GLY A 43 -8.52 -5.54 -7.56
C GLY A 43 -8.09 -6.67 -6.62
N ALA A 44 -7.96 -7.89 -7.14
CA ALA A 44 -7.55 -9.05 -6.35
C ALA A 44 -6.10 -8.94 -5.84
N THR A 45 -5.19 -8.34 -6.61
CA THR A 45 -3.79 -8.17 -6.18
C THR A 45 -3.55 -6.88 -5.39
N GLY A 46 -4.09 -5.75 -5.85
CA GLY A 46 -3.85 -4.43 -5.25
C GLY A 46 -4.73 -4.12 -4.04
N GLY A 47 -5.94 -4.70 -3.98
CA GLY A 47 -6.89 -4.48 -2.89
C GLY A 47 -6.34 -4.93 -1.53
N PRO A 48 -5.88 -6.19 -1.38
CA PRO A 48 -5.30 -6.68 -0.14
C PRO A 48 -4.08 -5.87 0.33
N ILE A 49 -3.21 -5.47 -0.61
CA ILE A 49 -2.03 -4.64 -0.31
C ILE A 49 -2.46 -3.30 0.27
N GLY A 50 -3.38 -2.60 -0.41
CA GLY A 50 -3.88 -1.31 0.07
C GLY A 50 -4.62 -1.41 1.40
N GLY A 51 -5.39 -2.48 1.62
CA GLY A 51 -6.07 -2.73 2.89
C GLY A 51 -5.09 -2.95 4.05
N MET A 52 -4.05 -3.73 3.82
CA MET A 52 -3.00 -3.98 4.83
C MET A 52 -2.19 -2.71 5.14
N MET A 53 -1.88 -1.90 4.12
CA MET A 53 -1.22 -0.61 4.31
C MET A 53 -2.03 0.29 5.24
N THR A 54 -3.32 0.50 4.96
CA THR A 54 -4.18 1.35 5.79
C THR A 54 -4.35 0.79 7.20
N LYS A 55 -4.51 -0.53 7.34
CA LYS A 55 -4.66 -1.18 8.65
C LYS A 55 -3.43 -0.95 9.53
N LYS A 56 -2.22 -1.23 9.02
CA LYS A 56 -0.98 -1.04 9.79
C LYS A 56 -0.69 0.42 10.11
N MET A 57 -0.98 1.34 9.18
CA MET A 57 -0.85 2.79 9.44
C MET A 57 -1.75 3.26 10.58
N ILE A 58 -3.00 2.78 10.64
CA ILE A 58 -3.92 3.11 11.73
C ILE A 58 -3.45 2.49 13.04
N GLU A 59 -3.04 1.22 13.03
CA GLU A 59 -2.51 0.54 14.24
C GLU A 59 -1.28 1.26 14.82
N GLU A 60 -0.35 1.72 13.98
CA GLU A 60 0.81 2.51 14.41
C GLU A 60 0.40 3.87 14.97
N PHE A 61 -0.55 4.55 14.32
CA PHE A 61 -1.07 5.83 14.79
C PHE A 61 -1.77 5.70 16.15
N GLU A 62 -2.61 4.68 16.33
CA GLU A 62 -3.29 4.39 17.60
C GLU A 62 -2.30 4.10 18.73
N LYS A 63 -1.24 3.32 18.46
CA LYS A 63 -0.17 3.07 19.45
C LYS A 63 0.54 4.34 19.87
N ASN A 64 0.97 5.16 18.90
CA ASN A 64 1.67 6.42 19.19
C ASN A 64 0.79 7.41 19.97
N LEU A 65 -0.54 7.37 19.80
CA LEU A 65 -1.48 8.20 20.55
C LEU A 65 -1.71 7.72 21.99
N ILE A 66 -1.57 6.41 22.23
CA ILE A 66 -1.74 5.79 23.56
C ILE A 66 -0.45 5.87 24.38
N ASP A 67 0.70 5.92 23.72
CA ASP A 67 2.03 6.04 24.35
C ASP A 67 2.39 7.51 24.73
N GLU A 68 1.53 8.50 24.43
CA GLU A 68 1.55 9.89 24.95
C GLU A 68 0.67 10.06 26.19
#